data_AF-A0A9K3J775-F1
#
_entry.id   AF-A0A9K3J775-F1
#
_cell.length_a   1.000
_cell.length_b   1.000
_cell.length_c   1.000
_cell.angle_alpha   90.00
_cell.angle_beta   90.00
_cell.angle_gamma   90.00
#
_symmetry.space_group_name_H-M   'P 1'
#
loop_
_entity.id
_entity.type
_entity.pdbx_description
1 polymer ?
#
loop_
_entity_poly.entity_id
_entity_poly.type
_entity_poly.pdbx_seq_one_letter_code
_entity_poly.pdbx_strand_id
1 'polypeptide(L)' 'MSPGARIAAYIVCWTGGCLIFDILSAIDQAVVDSVIILLISLGGGASSR' A
#
# COMPACT_ATOMS: atom_id res chain seq x y z
N MET A 1 2.31 -20.91 -0.07
CA MET A 1 3.36 -20.12 -0.75
C MET A 1 3.23 -20.32 -2.26
N SER A 2 3.28 -19.25 -3.05
CA SER A 2 3.33 -19.30 -4.52
C SER A 2 4.69 -18.75 -5.01
N PRO A 3 5.69 -19.60 -5.29
CA PRO A 3 7.02 -19.15 -5.70
C PRO A 3 7.06 -18.50 -7.09
N GLY A 4 6.01 -18.65 -7.90
CA GLY A 4 5.89 -18.03 -9.23
C GLY A 4 5.16 -16.68 -9.26
N ALA A 5 4.71 -16.18 -8.10
CA ALA A 5 4.00 -14.91 -8.04
C ALA A 5 4.95 -13.73 -8.33
N ARG A 6 4.49 -12.77 -9.14
CA ARG A 6 5.18 -11.50 -9.36
C ARG A 6 4.82 -10.55 -8.22
N ILE A 7 5.81 -9.83 -7.71
CA ILE A 7 5.65 -8.90 -6.59
C ILE A 7 5.90 -7.47 -7.10
N ALA A 8 4.93 -6.60 -6.89
CA ALA A 8 5.07 -5.14 -6.99
C ALA A 8 5.06 -4.56 -5.57
N ALA A 9 5.95 -3.61 -5.29
CA ALA A 9 6.11 -3.01 -3.96
C ALA A 9 5.84 -1.49 -4.05
N TYR A 10 4.99 -1.00 -3.15
CA TYR A 10 4.57 0.41 -3.09
C TYR A 10 4.95 1.00 -1.73
N ILE A 11 5.80 2.04 -1.71
CA ILE A 11 6.22 2.72 -0.47
C ILE A 11 5.20 3.81 -0.13
N VAL A 12 4.56 3.67 1.04
CA VAL A 12 3.51 4.60 1.51
C VAL A 12 3.80 5.18 2.89
N CYS A 13 4.75 4.61 3.61
CA CYS A 13 5.16 5.05 4.95
C CYS A 13 6.56 5.63 4.86
N TRP A 14 6.71 6.81 5.45
CA TRP A 14 7.98 7.53 5.53
C TRP A 14 8.39 7.71 6.98
N THR A 15 9.55 8.34 7.22
CA THR A 15 10.04 8.63 8.57
C THR A 15 9.06 9.47 9.41
N GLY A 16 8.14 10.21 8.77
CA GLY A 16 7.09 11.00 9.41
C GLY A 16 5.74 10.27 9.61
N GLY A 17 5.66 8.98 9.27
CA GLY A 17 4.43 8.18 9.31
C GLY A 17 3.87 7.87 7.93
N CYS A 18 2.66 7.31 7.90
CA CYS A 18 1.95 6.96 6.68
C CYS A 18 0.78 7.92 6.52
N LEU A 19 0.80 8.76 5.49
CA LEU A 19 -0.31 9.65 5.19
C LEU A 19 -1.35 8.91 4.35
N ILE A 20 -2.64 9.21 4.57
CA ILE A 20 -3.72 8.57 3.83
C ILE A 20 -3.64 8.86 2.33
N PHE A 21 -3.08 10.01 1.95
CA PHE A 21 -2.88 10.40 0.57
C PHE A 21 -1.88 9.49 -0.17
N ASP A 22 -0.75 9.16 0.47
CA ASP A 22 0.26 8.25 -0.11
C ASP A 22 -0.31 6.84 -0.27
N ILE A 23 -1.11 6.39 0.70
CA ILE A 23 -1.78 5.08 0.65
C ILE A 23 -2.76 5.01 -0.53
N LEU A 24 -3.61 6.04 -0.71
CA LEU A 24 -4.56 6.10 -1.82
C LEU A 24 -3.83 6.18 -3.17
N SER A 25 -2.75 6.95 -3.26
CA SER A 25 -1.94 7.03 -4.48
C SER A 25 -1.31 5.68 -4.84
N ALA A 26 -0.84 4.92 -3.86
CA ALA A 26 -0.30 3.58 -4.10
C ALA A 26 -1.37 2.58 -4.53
N ILE A 27 -2.58 2.69 -3.98
CA ILE A 27 -3.71 1.84 -4.40
C ILE A 27 -4.08 2.14 -5.85
N ASP A 28 -4.13 3.42 -6.24
CA ASP A 28 -4.39 3.81 -7.64
C ASP A 28 -3.33 3.25 -8.60
N GLN A 29 -2.04 3.34 -8.22
CA GLN A 29 -0.97 2.72 -8.99
C GLN A 29 -1.08 1.19 -9.08
N ALA A 30 -1.46 0.52 -7.99
CA ALA A 30 -1.67 -0.93 -8.01
C ALA A 30 -2.80 -1.36 -8.96
N VAL A 31 -3.84 -0.52 -9.12
CA VAL A 31 -4.91 -0.74 -10.10
C VAL A 31 -4.39 -0.58 -11.52
N VAL A 32 -3.61 0.47 -11.81
CA VAL A 32 -2.98 0.70 -13.12
C VAL A 32 -2.03 -0.46 -13.48
N ASP A 33 -1.28 -0.96 -12.50
CA ASP A 33 -0.36 -2.10 -12.66
C ASP A 33 -1.09 -3.45 -12.79
N SER A 34 -2.43 -3.47 -12.73
CA SER A 34 -3.27 -4.67 -12.84
C SER A 34 -2.93 -5.73 -11.77
N VAL A 35 -2.63 -5.29 -10.54
CA VAL A 35 -2.37 -6.18 -9.41
C VAL A 35 -3.67 -6.86 -8.99
N ILE A 36 -3.72 -8.19 -9.06
CA ILE A 36 -4.93 -8.98 -8.74
C ILE A 36 -5.13 -9.15 -7.23
N ILE A 37 -4.02 -9.25 -6.48
CA ILE A 37 -4.05 -9.44 -5.02
C ILE A 37 -3.15 -8.40 -4.38
N LEU A 38 -3.74 -7.56 -3.53
CA LEU A 38 -3.04 -6.51 -2.80
C LEU A 38 -2.96 -6.88 -1.31
N LEU A 39 -1.74 -6.87 -0.76
CA LEU A 39 -1.50 -7.06 0.68
C LEU A 39 -1.09 -5.72 1.28
N ILE A 40 -1.88 -5.22 2.22
CA ILE A 40 -1.59 -3.98 2.95
C ILE A 40 -1.59 -4.31 4.44
N SER A 41 -0.45 -4.12 5.10
CA SER A 41 -0.32 -4.26 6.54
C SER A 41 -0.15 -2.87 7.16
N LEU A 42 -1.25 -2.13 7.23
CA LEU A 42 -1.31 -0.81 7.84
C LEU A 42 -2.31 -0.85 9.00
N GLY A 43 -1.89 -0.37 10.17
CA GLY A 43 -2.74 -0.22 11.35
C GLY A 43 -3.03 1.25 11.59
N GLY A 44 -4.23 1.70 11.25
CA GLY A 44 -4.66 3.08 11.50
C GLY A 44 -5.23 3.22 12.90
N GLY A 45 -4.48 3.87 13.81
CA GLY A 45 -5.13 4.54 14.93
C GLY A 45 -5.86 5.76 14.37
N ALA A 46 -7.14 5.93 14.70
CA ALA A 46 -7.83 7.19 14.47
C ALA A 46 -7.15 8.27 15.33
N SER A 47 -6.02 8.79 14.86
CA SER A 47 -5.44 10.01 15.41
C SER A 47 -6.31 11.13 14.85
N SER A 48 -7.45 11.33 15.51
CA SER A 48 -8.11 12.62 15.53
C SER A 48 -7.07 13.58 16.08
N ARG A 49 -6.39 14.31 15.20
CA ARG A 49 -6.08 15.68 15.56
C ARG A 49 -7.39 16.46 15.71
#